data_AF-Q6LAA3-F1
#
_entry.id   AF-Q6LAA3-F1
#
_cell.length_a   1.000
_cell.length_b   1.000
_cell.length_c   1.000
_cell.angle_alpha   90.00
_cell.angle_beta   90.00
_cell.angle_gamma   90.00
#
_symmetry.space_group_name_H-M   'P 1'
#
loop_
_entity.id
_entity.type
_entity.pdbx_description
1 polymer ?
#
loop_
_entity_poly.entity_id
_entity_poly.type
_entity_poly.pdbx_seq_one_letter_code
_entity_poly.pdbx_strand_id
1 'polypeptide(L)'
;AVVSSGRVEKSPHEQEIKFFAKILLPLINQYFTNHCLYFLSTPAKVLGSGGHASNKEKEMITSLFCKLAALVRHRVSLFGTDAPAVVNCLHILARSLDARTVMKSGPEIVKAGLRSFFESASEDIEKMVENLRLGKVSQARTQVKGVGQNLTYTTVALLPVLTTLFQHIAQHQFGDDVILDDVQVSCYRTLCSIYSLGTTRNPYVEKLRPALGECLARLAAAMPVAFLEPQLNEYNACSVYTTKSPRERAILGLPNSVEEMCPDIPVLERLMADIGGLAESGARYTEMPHVIEITLPMLCSYLPRWWERGPEAPPPALPAGAPPPCTAVTSDHLNSLLGNILRIIVNNLGIDEASWMKRLAVFAQPIVSRARPELLHSHFIPTIGRLRKRAGKVVAEEEQLRLEAKAEAEEGELLVRDEFSVLCRDLYALYPLLIRYVDNNRAHWLTEPNPSAEELFRMVGEIFIYWSKSHNFKREEQNFVVQNEINNMSFLTADNKSKMAKSGGSDQERTKKKRLGDRYSVQTSLIVATLKKMLPIGLNMCAPTDQELITLAKTRYAL
;
A
#
# COMPACT_ATOMS: atom_id res chain seq x y z
N ALA A 1 -25.84 56.57 8.73
CA ALA A 1 -25.42 56.15 7.38
C ALA A 1 -24.12 56.90 7.09
N VAL A 2 -22.98 56.33 6.72
CA VAL A 2 -22.66 55.04 6.09
C VAL A 2 -21.34 54.50 6.68
N VAL A 3 -21.32 53.18 6.81
CA VAL A 3 -20.26 52.28 7.24
C VAL A 3 -18.88 52.64 6.63
N SER A 4 -17.93 53.03 7.48
CA SER A 4 -16.51 52.94 7.13
C SER A 4 -16.10 51.48 7.24
N SER A 5 -15.90 50.85 6.08
CA SER A 5 -15.38 49.50 5.94
C SER A 5 -14.00 49.44 6.59
N GLY A 6 -13.95 48.88 7.81
CA GLY A 6 -12.71 48.47 8.45
C GLY A 6 -12.06 47.37 7.61
N ARG A 7 -11.23 47.76 6.63
CA ARG A 7 -10.23 46.88 6.06
C ARG A 7 -9.28 46.54 7.20
N VAL A 8 -9.47 45.35 7.77
CA VAL A 8 -8.46 44.67 8.58
C VAL A 8 -7.18 44.65 7.74
N GLU A 9 -6.22 45.51 8.07
CA GLU A 9 -4.88 45.42 7.52
C GLU A 9 -4.34 44.02 7.85
N LYS A 10 -4.26 43.16 6.83
CA LYS A 10 -3.70 41.82 6.95
C LYS A 10 -2.28 41.96 7.48
N SER A 11 -1.97 41.33 8.60
CA SER A 11 -0.63 41.41 9.21
C SER A 11 0.45 41.04 8.18
N PRO A 12 1.67 41.62 8.25
CA PRO A 12 2.76 41.32 7.32
C PRO A 12 3.05 39.80 7.24
N HIS A 13 2.91 39.08 8.36
CA HIS A 13 3.02 37.62 8.40
C HIS A 13 1.97 36.88 7.55
N GLU A 14 0.77 37.44 7.41
CA GLU A 14 -0.29 36.83 6.59
C GLU A 14 0.02 36.95 5.09
N GLN A 15 0.70 38.02 4.67
CA GLN A 15 1.17 38.19 3.29
C GLN A 15 2.32 37.24 2.99
N GLU A 16 3.28 37.10 3.90
CA GLU A 16 4.41 36.15 3.78
C GLU A 16 3.91 34.70 3.73
N ILE A 17 2.98 34.32 4.61
CA ILE A 17 2.37 32.97 4.60
C ILE A 17 1.63 32.73 3.27
N LYS A 18 0.91 33.72 2.75
CA LYS A 18 0.22 33.61 1.46
C LYS A 18 1.18 33.50 0.29
N PHE A 19 2.27 34.27 0.29
CA PHE A 19 3.31 34.16 -0.73
C PHE A 19 3.96 32.77 -0.69
N PHE A 20 4.35 32.32 0.50
CA PHE A 20 4.92 31.00 0.70
C PHE A 20 3.97 29.90 0.22
N ALA A 21 2.71 29.94 0.67
CA ALA A 21 1.74 28.90 0.37
C ALA A 21 1.29 28.88 -1.09
N LYS A 22 1.12 30.04 -1.73
CA LYS A 22 0.53 30.14 -3.08
C LYS A 22 1.54 30.23 -4.21
N ILE A 23 2.79 30.58 -3.93
CA ILE A 23 3.82 30.75 -4.96
C ILE A 23 4.97 29.78 -4.74
N LEU A 24 5.59 29.78 -3.55
CA LEU A 24 6.76 28.94 -3.31
C LEU A 24 6.42 27.45 -3.25
N LEU A 25 5.36 27.06 -2.54
CA LEU A 25 4.96 25.65 -2.45
C LEU A 25 4.64 25.04 -3.82
N PRO A 26 3.80 25.64 -4.70
CA PRO A 26 3.57 25.11 -6.04
C PRO A 26 4.83 25.01 -6.89
N LEU A 27 5.77 25.96 -6.75
CA LEU A 27 7.03 25.94 -7.49
C LEU A 27 7.92 24.78 -7.04
N ILE A 28 8.09 24.60 -5.72
CA ILE A 28 8.80 23.47 -5.11
C ILE A 28 8.17 22.16 -5.58
N ASN A 29 6.85 22.08 -5.48
CA ASN A 29 6.05 20.94 -5.89
C ASN A 29 6.35 20.56 -7.35
N GLN A 30 6.18 21.50 -8.28
CA GLN A 30 6.40 21.25 -9.71
C GLN A 30 7.86 20.87 -10.01
N TYR A 31 8.82 21.51 -9.35
CA TYR A 31 10.24 21.21 -9.56
C TYR A 31 10.58 19.79 -9.13
N PHE A 32 10.29 19.41 -7.90
CA PHE A 32 10.69 18.09 -7.37
C PHE A 32 9.89 16.93 -7.97
N THR A 33 8.63 17.15 -8.34
CA THR A 33 7.84 16.20 -9.16
C THR A 33 8.60 15.84 -10.44
N ASN A 34 9.08 16.83 -11.20
CA ASN A 34 9.77 16.59 -12.47
C ASN A 34 11.21 16.07 -12.31
N HIS A 35 11.82 16.23 -11.14
CA HIS A 35 13.25 15.96 -10.91
C HIS A 35 13.52 14.92 -9.81
N CYS A 36 12.52 14.19 -9.31
CA CYS A 36 12.71 13.19 -8.24
C CYS A 36 13.83 12.17 -8.57
N LEU A 37 13.85 11.63 -9.80
CA LEU A 37 14.87 10.66 -10.23
C LEU A 37 16.28 11.25 -10.32
N TYR A 38 16.42 12.56 -10.58
CA TYR A 38 17.71 13.25 -10.58
C TYR A 38 18.33 13.24 -9.17
N PHE A 39 17.51 13.47 -8.14
CA PHE A 39 17.95 13.46 -6.74
C PHE A 39 18.23 12.07 -6.20
N LEU A 40 17.53 11.05 -6.70
CA LEU A 40 17.76 9.65 -6.32
C LEU A 40 18.91 8.99 -7.09
N SER A 41 19.34 9.60 -8.19
CA SER A 41 20.47 9.09 -8.98
C SER A 41 21.78 9.25 -8.23
N THR A 42 22.68 8.28 -8.43
CA THR A 42 24.06 8.30 -7.94
C THR A 42 25.01 8.07 -9.12
N PRO A 43 26.30 8.41 -9.00
CA PRO A 43 27.28 8.10 -10.06
C PRO A 43 27.28 6.61 -10.48
N ALA A 44 26.99 5.71 -9.53
CA ALA A 44 26.92 4.26 -9.78
C ALA A 44 25.57 3.78 -10.33
N LYS A 45 24.49 4.56 -10.17
CA LYS A 45 23.12 4.17 -10.51
C LYS A 45 22.33 5.39 -10.98
N VAL A 46 22.31 5.59 -12.29
CA VAL A 46 21.54 6.66 -12.94
C VAL A 46 20.13 6.15 -13.24
N LEU A 47 19.11 6.85 -12.73
CA LEU A 47 17.71 6.45 -12.81
C LEU A 47 16.92 7.18 -13.91
N GLY A 48 17.46 8.26 -14.47
CA GLY A 48 16.83 9.09 -15.49
C GLY A 48 17.74 9.38 -16.69
N SER A 49 17.25 10.19 -17.64
CA SER A 49 18.05 10.66 -18.79
C SER A 49 18.93 11.88 -18.46
N GLY A 50 18.68 12.54 -17.33
CA GLY A 50 19.53 13.59 -16.78
C GLY A 50 20.68 13.02 -15.95
N GLY A 51 21.64 13.89 -15.57
CA GLY A 51 22.74 13.54 -14.66
C GLY A 51 22.27 13.17 -13.25
N HIS A 52 23.16 13.28 -12.26
CA HIS A 52 22.83 13.04 -10.86
C HIS A 52 22.98 14.31 -10.02
N ALA A 53 22.16 14.44 -8.97
CA ALA A 53 22.36 15.49 -7.98
C ALA A 53 23.69 15.32 -7.23
N SER A 54 24.33 16.44 -6.92
CA SER A 54 25.46 16.51 -6.01
C SER A 54 25.05 16.18 -4.58
N ASN A 55 26.01 15.78 -3.75
CA ASN A 55 25.77 15.57 -2.31
C ASN A 55 25.21 16.84 -1.66
N LYS A 56 25.66 18.02 -2.09
CA LYS A 56 25.19 19.29 -1.53
C LYS A 56 23.71 19.54 -1.84
N GLU A 57 23.25 19.21 -3.04
CA GLU A 57 21.83 19.29 -3.39
C GLU A 57 20.99 18.33 -2.54
N LYS A 58 21.46 17.09 -2.35
CA LYS A 58 20.77 16.09 -1.51
C LYS A 58 20.66 16.54 -0.05
N GLU A 59 21.72 17.17 0.49
CA GLU A 59 21.69 17.81 1.81
C GLU A 59 20.64 18.94 1.88
N MET A 60 20.59 19.81 0.87
CA MET A 60 19.67 20.94 0.85
C MET A 60 18.20 20.50 0.85
N ILE A 61 17.85 19.48 0.09
CA ILE A 61 16.47 18.94 0.07
C ILE A 61 16.11 18.34 1.42
N THR A 62 17.04 17.60 2.03
CA THR A 62 16.82 17.01 3.35
C THR A 62 16.62 18.07 4.42
N SER A 63 17.43 19.13 4.38
CA SER A 63 17.27 20.30 5.25
C SER A 63 15.93 21.01 5.02
N LEU A 64 15.53 21.18 3.76
CA LEU A 64 14.24 21.77 3.39
C LEU A 64 13.06 20.93 3.93
N PHE A 65 13.12 19.60 3.75
CA PHE A 65 12.13 18.67 4.29
C PHE A 65 12.03 18.79 5.81
N CYS A 66 13.15 18.71 6.55
CA CYS A 66 13.14 18.76 8.00
C CYS A 66 12.60 20.10 8.53
N LYS A 67 13.02 21.22 7.92
CA LYS A 67 12.56 22.56 8.30
C LYS A 67 11.07 22.75 8.01
N LEU A 68 10.60 22.28 6.85
CA LEU A 68 9.19 22.37 6.50
C LEU A 68 8.34 21.48 7.41
N ALA A 69 8.80 20.28 7.74
CA ALA A 69 8.11 19.38 8.66
C ALA A 69 7.98 19.98 10.06
N ALA A 70 9.06 20.58 10.58
CA ALA A 70 9.04 21.30 11.86
C ALA A 70 8.09 22.51 11.83
N LEU A 71 8.07 23.27 10.73
CA LEU A 71 7.13 24.38 10.57
C LEU A 71 5.68 23.89 10.61
N VAL A 72 5.35 22.80 9.90
CA VAL A 72 4.00 22.22 9.92
C VAL A 72 3.65 21.71 11.32
N ARG A 73 4.57 21.03 12.02
CA ARG A 73 4.36 20.56 13.40
C ARG A 73 3.87 21.68 14.32
N HIS A 74 4.51 22.84 14.27
CA HIS A 74 4.22 23.95 15.19
C HIS A 74 3.14 24.93 14.70
N ARG A 75 2.86 24.95 13.39
CA ARG A 75 2.06 26.02 12.76
C ARG A 75 1.06 25.53 11.71
N VAL A 76 0.69 24.23 11.69
CA VAL A 76 -0.30 23.70 10.73
C VAL A 76 -1.58 24.52 10.67
N SER A 77 -2.06 25.03 11.82
CA SER A 77 -3.28 25.85 11.91
C SER A 77 -3.17 27.20 11.19
N LEU A 78 -1.96 27.74 11.01
CA LEU A 78 -1.76 29.02 10.30
C LEU A 78 -1.97 28.88 8.79
N PHE A 79 -1.79 27.68 8.24
CA PHE A 79 -1.98 27.44 6.81
C PHE A 79 -3.46 27.35 6.43
N GLY A 80 -4.37 27.10 7.38
CA GLY A 80 -5.81 27.06 7.12
C GLY A 80 -6.16 26.19 5.91
N THR A 81 -6.78 26.79 4.88
CA THR A 81 -7.16 26.11 3.63
C THR A 81 -5.97 25.65 2.78
N ASP A 82 -4.78 26.19 3.01
CA ASP A 82 -3.57 25.87 2.26
C ASP A 82 -2.78 24.70 2.89
N ALA A 83 -3.22 24.16 4.03
CA ALA A 83 -2.56 23.03 4.69
C ALA A 83 -2.36 21.79 3.78
N PRO A 84 -3.33 21.38 2.93
CA PRO A 84 -3.13 20.27 2.00
C PRO A 84 -1.99 20.52 1.00
N ALA A 85 -1.75 21.77 0.58
CA ALA A 85 -0.68 22.11 -0.34
C ALA A 85 0.71 21.91 0.31
N VAL A 86 0.83 22.27 1.59
CA VAL A 86 2.07 22.07 2.35
C VAL A 86 2.36 20.59 2.57
N VAL A 87 1.33 19.82 2.93
CA VAL A 87 1.43 18.36 3.10
C VAL A 87 1.81 17.69 1.77
N ASN A 88 1.24 18.13 0.64
CA ASN A 88 1.64 17.66 -0.69
C ASN A 88 3.11 17.96 -1.02
N CYS A 89 3.60 19.14 -0.66
CA CYS A 89 5.02 19.45 -0.81
C CYS A 89 5.90 18.53 0.03
N LEU A 90 5.52 18.25 1.27
CA LEU A 90 6.23 17.28 2.12
C LEU A 90 6.23 15.87 1.51
N HIS A 91 5.14 15.43 0.88
CA HIS A 91 5.07 14.15 0.17
C HIS A 91 6.10 14.07 -0.97
N ILE A 92 6.17 15.10 -1.81
CA ILE A 92 7.09 15.12 -2.95
C ILE A 92 8.54 15.25 -2.50
N LEU A 93 8.81 16.07 -1.48
CA LEU A 93 10.13 16.17 -0.87
C LEU A 93 10.56 14.83 -0.30
N ALA A 94 9.70 14.15 0.48
CA ALA A 94 9.99 12.83 1.04
C ALA A 94 10.37 11.79 -0.03
N ARG A 95 9.65 11.78 -1.16
CA ARG A 95 9.94 10.91 -2.33
C ARG A 95 11.23 11.26 -3.07
N SER A 96 11.77 12.46 -2.86
CA SER A 96 12.99 12.95 -3.51
C SER A 96 14.23 12.80 -2.63
N LEU A 97 14.08 12.33 -1.38
CA LEU A 97 15.20 12.21 -0.43
C LEU A 97 16.10 11.02 -0.76
N ASP A 98 17.37 11.26 -1.07
CA ASP A 98 18.39 10.22 -1.00
C ASP A 98 18.95 10.13 0.44
N ALA A 99 18.14 9.54 1.31
CA ALA A 99 18.44 9.44 2.73
C ALA A 99 19.73 8.61 2.99
N ARG A 100 20.02 7.61 2.15
CA ARG A 100 21.28 6.83 2.23
C ARG A 100 22.50 7.72 2.08
N THR A 101 22.55 8.53 1.02
CA THR A 101 23.71 9.42 0.79
C THR A 101 23.88 10.42 1.94
N VAL A 102 22.77 10.98 2.44
CA VAL A 102 22.81 11.93 3.55
C VAL A 102 23.29 11.29 4.86
N MET A 103 22.82 10.08 5.18
CA MET A 103 23.24 9.39 6.40
C MET A 103 24.71 8.95 6.34
N LYS A 104 25.22 8.59 5.15
CA LYS A 104 26.62 8.19 4.97
C LYS A 104 27.59 9.37 4.93
N SER A 105 27.34 10.37 4.09
CA SER A 105 28.31 11.44 3.79
C SER A 105 27.83 12.85 4.15
N GLY A 106 26.59 13.03 4.60
CA GLY A 106 26.05 14.35 4.94
C GLY A 106 26.67 14.92 6.23
N PRO A 107 26.56 16.24 6.45
CA PRO A 107 27.00 16.90 7.67
C PRO A 107 26.09 16.54 8.84
N GLU A 108 26.64 16.50 10.05
CA GLU A 108 25.93 16.05 11.26
C GLU A 108 24.66 16.87 11.55
N ILE A 109 24.66 18.17 11.24
CA ILE A 109 23.49 19.05 11.40
C ILE A 109 22.28 18.58 10.56
N VAL A 110 22.52 18.04 9.36
CA VAL A 110 21.45 17.53 8.48
C VAL A 110 20.97 16.17 8.98
N LYS A 111 21.89 15.30 9.42
CA LYS A 111 21.54 14.02 10.05
C LYS A 111 20.71 14.23 11.32
N ALA A 112 21.12 15.16 12.18
CA ALA A 112 20.41 15.55 13.39
C ALA A 112 19.01 16.09 13.08
N GLY A 113 18.83 16.83 11.97
CA GLY A 113 17.52 17.26 11.50
C GLY A 113 16.57 16.09 11.20
N LEU A 114 17.07 15.03 10.55
CA LEU A 114 16.29 13.81 10.31
C LEU A 114 16.00 13.05 11.62
N ARG A 115 16.99 12.90 12.50
CA ARG A 115 16.78 12.24 13.81
C ARG A 115 15.69 12.96 14.61
N SER A 116 15.79 14.29 14.71
CA SER A 116 14.81 15.13 15.40
C SER A 116 13.41 15.02 14.80
N PHE A 117 13.29 14.88 13.47
CA PHE A 117 11.99 14.64 12.83
C PHE A 117 11.35 13.33 13.30
N PHE A 118 12.10 12.22 13.30
CA PHE A 118 11.57 10.92 13.75
C PHE A 118 11.24 10.90 15.24
N GLU A 119 12.10 11.48 16.07
CA GLU A 119 11.86 11.62 17.51
C GLU A 119 10.57 12.41 17.76
N SER A 120 10.47 13.60 17.18
CA SER A 120 9.28 14.47 17.21
C SER A 120 8.00 13.73 16.78
N ALA A 121 8.11 12.96 15.69
CA ALA A 121 6.99 12.22 15.14
C ALA A 121 6.51 11.12 16.09
N SER A 122 7.45 10.39 16.71
CA SER A 122 7.13 9.33 17.67
C SER A 122 6.42 9.90 18.90
N GLU A 123 6.91 11.01 19.47
CA GLU A 123 6.28 11.68 20.61
C GLU A 123 4.86 12.17 20.31
N ASP A 124 4.63 12.72 19.11
CA ASP A 124 3.32 13.26 18.74
C ASP A 124 2.28 12.15 18.54
N ILE A 125 2.71 10.99 18.02
CA ILE A 125 1.87 9.80 17.91
C ILE A 125 1.59 9.22 19.30
N GLU A 126 2.60 9.09 20.17
CA GLU A 126 2.41 8.64 21.56
C GLU A 126 1.41 9.53 22.31
N LYS A 127 1.56 10.85 22.21
CA LYS A 127 0.60 11.82 22.78
C LYS A 127 -0.80 11.65 22.20
N MET A 128 -0.92 11.36 20.90
CA MET A 128 -2.22 11.06 20.28
C MET A 128 -2.84 9.80 20.91
N VAL A 129 -2.06 8.72 21.10
CA VAL A 129 -2.52 7.49 21.74
C VAL A 129 -2.99 7.76 23.18
N GLU A 130 -2.19 8.47 23.97
CA GLU A 130 -2.55 8.83 25.34
C GLU A 130 -3.83 9.67 25.41
N ASN A 131 -3.97 10.67 24.54
CA ASN A 131 -5.15 11.52 24.49
C ASN A 131 -6.42 10.74 24.13
N LEU A 132 -6.31 9.77 23.22
CA LEU A 132 -7.42 8.91 22.81
C LEU A 132 -7.76 7.86 23.87
N ARG A 133 -6.77 7.29 24.56
CA ARG A 133 -6.98 6.37 25.70
C ARG A 133 -7.67 7.06 26.88
N LEU A 134 -7.30 8.31 27.18
CA LEU A 134 -7.89 9.10 28.26
C LEU A 134 -9.27 9.70 27.91
N GLY A 135 -9.83 9.40 26.73
CA GLY A 135 -11.17 9.86 26.33
C GLY A 135 -11.29 11.38 26.14
N LYS A 136 -10.18 12.12 26.06
CA LYS A 136 -10.13 13.60 26.00
C LYS A 136 -10.75 14.19 24.72
N VAL A 137 -11.12 13.34 23.75
CA VAL A 137 -11.72 13.73 22.47
C VAL A 137 -13.26 13.69 22.51
N SER A 138 -13.87 12.87 23.38
CA SER A 138 -15.33 12.67 23.44
C SER A 138 -16.11 13.78 24.16
N GLN A 139 -15.44 14.70 24.87
CA GLN A 139 -16.10 15.81 25.56
C GLN A 139 -16.19 17.05 24.65
N ALA A 140 -17.20 17.07 23.78
CA ALA A 140 -17.46 18.13 22.79
C ALA A 140 -17.67 19.55 23.38
N ARG A 141 -17.75 19.72 24.71
CA ARG A 141 -17.93 21.03 25.37
C ARG A 141 -16.66 21.64 25.97
N THR A 142 -15.56 20.88 26.07
CA THR A 142 -14.31 21.34 26.71
C THR A 142 -13.10 20.67 26.07
N GLN A 143 -12.97 20.73 24.74
CA GLN A 143 -11.70 20.36 24.11
C GLN A 143 -10.62 21.36 24.51
N VAL A 144 -9.64 20.90 25.29
CA VAL A 144 -8.41 21.66 25.57
C VAL A 144 -7.75 21.95 24.21
N LYS A 145 -7.55 23.24 23.89
CA LYS A 145 -7.09 23.70 22.57
C LYS A 145 -5.87 22.94 22.03
N GLY A 146 -4.97 22.46 22.90
CA GLY A 146 -3.79 21.67 22.52
C GLY A 146 -4.08 20.22 22.08
N VAL A 147 -5.11 19.57 22.63
CA VAL A 147 -5.44 18.16 22.31
C VAL A 147 -5.99 18.05 20.89
N GLY A 148 -6.92 18.94 20.51
CA GLY A 148 -7.49 18.96 19.16
C GLY A 148 -6.46 19.30 18.08
N GLN A 149 -5.49 20.17 18.39
CA GLN A 149 -4.39 20.51 17.49
C GLN A 149 -3.43 19.33 17.25
N ASN A 150 -3.00 18.62 18.30
CA ASN A 150 -2.16 17.42 18.16
C ASN A 150 -2.86 16.35 17.32
N LEU A 151 -4.15 16.11 17.57
CA LEU A 151 -4.94 15.13 16.82
C LEU A 151 -5.04 15.49 15.33
N THR A 152 -5.34 16.75 15.03
CA THR A 152 -5.47 17.25 13.65
C THR A 152 -4.13 17.18 12.91
N TYR A 153 -3.03 17.62 13.56
CA TYR A 153 -1.69 17.53 12.98
C TYR A 153 -1.30 16.07 12.70
N THR A 154 -1.48 15.19 13.68
CA THR A 154 -1.06 13.80 13.59
C THR A 154 -1.81 13.06 12.48
N THR A 155 -3.13 13.26 12.39
CA THR A 155 -3.99 12.55 11.43
C THR A 155 -3.92 13.12 10.01
N VAL A 156 -3.89 14.45 9.85
CA VAL A 156 -3.99 15.10 8.54
C VAL A 156 -2.63 15.35 7.88
N ALA A 157 -1.57 15.54 8.68
CA ALA A 157 -0.24 15.88 8.16
C ALA A 157 0.83 14.82 8.47
N LEU A 158 1.03 14.48 9.74
CA LEU A 158 2.16 13.63 10.14
C LEU A 158 2.03 12.20 9.60
N LEU A 159 0.88 11.54 9.83
CA LEU A 159 0.67 10.16 9.44
C LEU A 159 0.81 9.96 7.91
N PRO A 160 0.18 10.77 7.03
CA PRO A 160 0.41 10.68 5.58
C PRO A 160 1.89 10.88 5.17
N VAL A 161 2.57 11.86 5.77
CA VAL A 161 3.99 12.16 5.47
C VAL A 161 4.88 11.00 5.89
N LEU A 162 4.66 10.42 7.08
CA LEU A 162 5.36 9.22 7.54
C LEU A 162 5.09 8.02 6.64
N THR A 163 3.82 7.76 6.26
CA THR A 163 3.48 6.67 5.33
C THR A 163 4.26 6.79 4.02
N THR A 164 4.37 8.00 3.48
CA THR A 164 5.12 8.27 2.24
C THR A 164 6.62 8.11 2.43
N LEU A 165 7.16 8.60 3.54
CA LEU A 165 8.58 8.50 3.85
C LEU A 165 9.00 7.03 4.07
N PHE A 166 8.25 6.26 4.84
CA PHE A 166 8.52 4.84 5.04
C PHE A 166 8.35 4.04 3.75
N GLN A 167 7.33 4.35 2.93
CA GLN A 167 7.19 3.76 1.61
C GLN A 167 8.43 4.01 0.75
N HIS A 168 8.92 5.25 0.73
CA HIS A 168 10.12 5.64 0.00
C HIS A 168 11.37 4.89 0.50
N ILE A 169 11.57 4.85 1.82
CA ILE A 169 12.68 4.14 2.47
C ILE A 169 12.64 2.64 2.12
N ALA A 170 11.47 2.01 2.17
CA ALA A 170 11.29 0.60 1.82
C ALA A 170 11.55 0.34 0.33
N GLN A 171 10.99 1.17 -0.56
CA GLN A 171 11.12 1.01 -2.02
C GLN A 171 12.57 1.08 -2.50
N HIS A 172 13.38 1.95 -1.89
CA HIS A 172 14.79 2.14 -2.21
C HIS A 172 15.77 1.39 -1.30
N GLN A 173 15.27 0.64 -0.32
CA GLN A 173 16.08 -0.10 0.66
C GLN A 173 17.05 0.81 1.44
N PHE A 174 16.58 1.98 1.85
CA PHE A 174 17.36 2.92 2.69
C PHE A 174 17.26 2.60 4.19
N GLY A 175 16.40 1.65 4.58
CA GLY A 175 16.15 1.32 5.99
C GLY A 175 17.42 0.98 6.77
N ASP A 176 18.30 0.20 6.16
CA ASP A 176 19.56 -0.26 6.75
C ASP A 176 20.57 0.88 6.96
N ASP A 177 20.40 2.02 6.27
CA ASP A 177 21.28 3.20 6.36
C ASP A 177 20.68 4.31 7.25
N VAL A 178 19.34 4.36 7.36
CA VAL A 178 18.61 5.48 7.99
C VAL A 178 18.05 5.11 9.36
N ILE A 179 17.48 3.92 9.51
CA ILE A 179 16.78 3.49 10.73
C ILE A 179 17.78 2.78 11.65
N LEU A 180 18.74 3.55 12.14
CA LEU A 180 19.80 3.12 13.07
C LEU A 180 19.73 3.96 14.35
N ASP A 181 20.28 3.43 15.44
CA ASP A 181 20.42 4.12 16.73
C ASP A 181 19.12 4.83 17.17
N ASP A 182 19.15 6.14 17.44
CA ASP A 182 18.02 6.94 17.93
C ASP A 182 16.79 6.89 17.00
N VAL A 183 17.04 6.81 15.68
CA VAL A 183 15.96 6.71 14.68
C VAL A 183 15.27 5.36 14.82
N GLN A 184 16.04 4.30 15.07
CA GLN A 184 15.48 2.98 15.31
C GLN A 184 14.62 2.96 16.57
N VAL A 185 15.04 3.62 17.66
CA VAL A 185 14.22 3.77 18.87
C VAL A 185 12.91 4.49 18.59
N SER A 186 12.96 5.60 17.86
CA SER A 186 11.78 6.39 17.46
C SER A 186 10.83 5.56 16.56
N CYS A 187 11.38 4.73 15.68
CA CYS A 187 10.61 3.81 14.84
C CYS A 187 9.92 2.72 15.67
N TYR A 188 10.58 2.12 16.67
CA TYR A 188 9.93 1.17 17.59
C TYR A 188 8.77 1.79 18.36
N ARG A 189 8.97 3.01 18.90
CA ARG A 189 7.92 3.78 19.58
C ARG A 189 6.72 4.07 18.68
N THR A 190 6.99 4.51 17.46
CA THR A 190 5.96 4.76 16.43
C THR A 190 5.20 3.47 16.10
N LEU A 191 5.92 2.37 15.87
CA LEU A 191 5.38 1.05 15.55
C LEU A 191 4.45 0.53 16.66
N CYS A 192 4.91 0.54 17.91
CA CYS A 192 4.13 0.13 19.07
C CYS A 192 2.88 1.00 19.25
N SER A 193 3.04 2.33 19.14
CA SER A 193 1.92 3.27 19.31
C SER A 193 0.85 3.11 18.24
N ILE A 194 1.23 2.95 16.97
CA ILE A 194 0.28 2.75 15.87
C ILE A 194 -0.46 1.42 16.02
N TYR A 195 0.25 0.32 16.32
CA TYR A 195 -0.37 -1.00 16.50
C TYR A 195 -1.34 -1.00 17.68
N SER A 196 -0.89 -0.48 18.82
CA SER A 196 -1.70 -0.39 20.03
C SER A 196 -2.95 0.47 19.84
N LEU A 197 -2.81 1.61 19.15
CA LEU A 197 -3.98 2.42 18.81
C LEU A 197 -4.91 1.68 17.86
N GLY A 198 -4.40 1.08 16.79
CA GLY A 198 -5.20 0.43 15.75
C GLY A 198 -6.01 -0.77 16.23
N THR A 199 -5.56 -1.43 17.29
CA THR A 199 -6.23 -2.57 17.94
C THR A 199 -7.29 -2.16 18.98
N THR A 200 -7.32 -0.88 19.38
CA THR A 200 -8.32 -0.40 20.34
C THR A 200 -9.73 -0.27 19.72
N ARG A 201 -10.75 -0.52 20.55
CA ARG A 201 -12.16 -0.29 20.23
C ARG A 201 -12.54 1.14 20.63
N ASN A 202 -12.28 2.10 19.75
CA ASN A 202 -12.69 3.49 19.90
C ASN A 202 -13.33 4.00 18.59
N PRO A 203 -14.55 4.58 18.60
CA PRO A 203 -15.23 5.03 17.39
C PRO A 203 -14.43 6.04 16.55
N TYR A 204 -13.59 6.85 17.20
CA TYR A 204 -12.70 7.78 16.49
C TYR A 204 -11.60 7.03 15.74
N VAL A 205 -11.05 5.98 16.34
CA VAL A 205 -9.99 5.14 15.77
C VAL A 205 -10.52 4.31 14.61
N GLU A 206 -11.78 3.86 14.63
CA GLU A 206 -12.34 3.05 13.56
C GLU A 206 -12.21 3.70 12.18
N LYS A 207 -12.39 5.02 12.10
CA LYS A 207 -12.23 5.78 10.86
C LYS A 207 -10.77 5.97 10.43
N LEU A 208 -9.85 5.98 11.39
CA LEU A 208 -8.41 6.15 11.16
C LEU A 208 -7.67 4.84 10.93
N ARG A 209 -8.26 3.72 11.30
CA ARG A 209 -7.63 2.40 11.29
C ARG A 209 -6.98 2.04 9.94
N PRO A 210 -7.60 2.28 8.77
CA PRO A 210 -6.95 1.99 7.49
C PRO A 210 -5.66 2.78 7.27
N ALA A 211 -5.63 4.07 7.66
CA ALA A 211 -4.45 4.93 7.51
C ALA A 211 -3.32 4.53 8.49
N LEU A 212 -3.69 4.15 9.71
CA LEU A 212 -2.77 3.60 10.70
C LEU A 212 -2.13 2.30 10.19
N GLY A 213 -2.95 1.40 9.67
CA GLY A 213 -2.53 0.14 9.06
C GLY A 213 -1.58 0.33 7.89
N GLU A 214 -1.90 1.25 6.97
CA GLU A 214 -1.02 1.57 5.85
C GLU A 214 0.34 2.10 6.34
N CYS A 215 0.35 3.05 7.28
CA CYS A 215 1.60 3.57 7.84
C CYS A 215 2.44 2.46 8.51
N LEU A 216 1.80 1.62 9.32
CA LEU A 216 2.46 0.50 10.00
C LEU A 216 3.04 -0.51 9.00
N ALA A 217 2.29 -0.83 7.95
CA ALA A 217 2.73 -1.72 6.89
C ALA A 217 4.00 -1.17 6.18
N ARG A 218 4.02 0.12 5.85
CA ARG A 218 5.20 0.75 5.23
C ARG A 218 6.39 0.81 6.18
N LEU A 219 6.16 1.06 7.47
CA LEU A 219 7.21 1.00 8.49
C LEU A 219 7.77 -0.42 8.62
N ALA A 220 6.91 -1.44 8.65
CA ALA A 220 7.33 -2.84 8.71
C ALA A 220 8.20 -3.25 7.50
N ALA A 221 7.90 -2.74 6.29
CA ALA A 221 8.73 -2.93 5.11
C ALA A 221 10.03 -2.10 5.11
N ALA A 222 10.12 -1.04 5.90
CA ALA A 222 11.32 -0.20 6.00
C ALA A 222 12.27 -0.67 7.12
N MET A 223 11.74 -1.33 8.17
CA MET A 223 12.47 -1.65 9.38
C MET A 223 13.66 -2.59 9.11
N PRO A 224 14.89 -2.28 9.55
CA PRO A 224 16.06 -3.14 9.37
C PRO A 224 16.18 -4.24 10.43
N VAL A 225 15.16 -4.41 11.28
CA VAL A 225 15.13 -5.42 12.35
C VAL A 225 13.85 -6.28 12.27
N ALA A 226 14.01 -7.59 12.44
CA ALA A 226 12.94 -8.58 12.41
C ALA A 226 12.12 -8.54 13.71
N PHE A 227 11.44 -7.43 13.96
CA PHE A 227 10.81 -7.12 15.25
C PHE A 227 9.68 -8.08 15.68
N LEU A 228 9.15 -8.93 14.81
CA LEU A 228 8.15 -9.95 15.14
C LEU A 228 8.78 -11.28 15.62
N GLU A 229 10.11 -11.38 15.59
CA GLU A 229 10.91 -12.53 16.01
C GLU A 229 12.00 -12.07 17.00
N PRO A 230 11.61 -11.49 18.16
CA PRO A 230 12.55 -10.87 19.08
C PRO A 230 13.62 -11.84 19.62
N GLN A 231 13.31 -13.13 19.67
CA GLN A 231 14.25 -14.20 20.03
C GLN A 231 15.43 -14.36 19.05
N LEU A 232 15.31 -13.89 17.81
CA LEU A 232 16.39 -13.92 16.81
C LEU A 232 17.10 -12.56 16.66
N ASN A 233 16.72 -11.56 17.44
CA ASN A 233 17.25 -10.20 17.31
C ASN A 233 18.76 -10.12 17.62
N GLU A 234 19.29 -10.99 18.48
CA GLU A 234 20.73 -11.05 18.78
C GLU A 234 21.59 -11.32 17.53
N TYR A 235 21.03 -11.98 16.52
CA TYR A 235 21.70 -12.26 15.25
C TYR A 235 21.55 -11.13 14.22
N ASN A 236 20.77 -10.08 14.53
CA ASN A 236 20.56 -8.96 13.63
C ASN A 236 21.65 -7.90 13.81
N ALA A 237 22.51 -7.75 12.81
CA ALA A 237 23.62 -6.79 12.82
C ALA A 237 23.19 -5.31 12.83
N CYS A 238 21.96 -5.00 12.40
CA CYS A 238 21.42 -3.64 12.40
C CYS A 238 20.69 -3.28 13.70
N SER A 239 20.53 -4.23 14.63
CA SER A 239 19.79 -3.99 15.87
C SER A 239 20.58 -3.13 16.83
N VAL A 240 19.95 -2.11 17.41
CA VAL A 240 20.53 -1.26 18.47
C VAL A 240 20.96 -2.07 19.69
N TYR A 241 20.36 -3.25 19.90
CA TYR A 241 20.73 -4.19 20.98
C TYR A 241 22.04 -4.93 20.71
N THR A 242 22.43 -5.04 19.44
CA THR A 242 23.67 -5.68 18.99
C THR A 242 24.77 -4.64 18.80
N THR A 243 24.42 -3.43 18.35
CA THR A 243 25.40 -2.37 18.04
C THR A 243 25.79 -1.49 19.23
N LYS A 244 24.98 -1.42 20.31
CA LYS A 244 25.23 -0.57 21.48
C LYS A 244 25.45 -1.36 22.76
N SER A 245 26.34 -0.87 23.61
CA SER A 245 26.55 -1.41 24.96
C SER A 245 25.33 -1.17 25.87
N PRO A 246 25.14 -1.96 26.95
CA PRO A 246 24.06 -1.74 27.92
C PRO A 246 24.02 -0.31 28.49
N ARG A 247 25.20 0.31 28.68
CA ARG A 247 25.31 1.69 29.16
C ARG A 247 24.78 2.70 28.14
N GLU A 248 25.11 2.54 26.87
CA GLU A 248 24.60 3.40 25.80
C GLU A 248 23.09 3.21 25.62
N ARG A 249 22.60 1.97 25.72
CA ARG A 249 21.16 1.68 25.69
C ARG A 249 20.41 2.38 26.81
N ALA A 250 20.96 2.38 28.03
CA ALA A 250 20.37 3.12 29.15
C ALA A 250 20.30 4.65 28.89
N ILE A 251 21.31 5.22 28.22
CA ILE A 251 21.30 6.65 27.82
C ILE A 251 20.18 6.93 26.81
N LEU A 252 19.91 6.00 25.90
CA LEU A 252 18.83 6.10 24.91
C LEU A 252 17.43 5.81 25.51
N GLY A 253 17.35 5.49 26.81
CA GLY A 253 16.11 5.08 27.46
C GLY A 253 15.54 3.78 26.91
N LEU A 254 16.41 2.89 26.40
CA LEU A 254 16.02 1.57 25.94
C LEU A 254 15.88 0.59 27.11
N PRO A 255 14.86 -0.28 27.10
CA PRO A 255 14.73 -1.38 28.03
C PRO A 255 15.82 -2.45 27.80
N ASN A 256 15.85 -3.46 28.66
CA ASN A 256 16.92 -4.45 28.64
C ASN A 256 16.79 -5.42 27.47
N SER A 257 15.57 -5.67 26.99
CA SER A 257 15.26 -6.57 25.88
C SER A 257 14.34 -5.92 24.85
N VAL A 258 14.31 -6.49 23.63
CA VAL A 258 13.47 -5.98 22.53
C VAL A 258 11.99 -6.21 22.79
N GLU A 259 11.64 -7.30 23.47
CA GLU A 259 10.26 -7.63 23.84
C GLU A 259 9.61 -6.52 24.68
N GLU A 260 10.39 -5.89 25.57
CA GLU A 260 9.95 -4.79 26.41
C GLU A 260 9.73 -3.48 25.61
N MET A 261 10.31 -3.34 24.40
CA MET A 261 10.07 -2.17 23.54
C MET A 261 8.70 -2.16 22.88
N CYS A 262 8.15 -3.34 22.59
CA CYS A 262 6.91 -3.49 21.83
C CYS A 262 5.99 -4.51 22.50
N PRO A 263 5.60 -4.29 23.77
CA PRO A 263 4.83 -5.27 24.55
C PRO A 263 3.44 -5.54 23.97
N ASP A 264 2.87 -4.55 23.27
CA ASP A 264 1.54 -4.62 22.67
C ASP A 264 1.52 -5.43 21.37
N ILE A 265 2.67 -5.72 20.74
CA ILE A 265 2.75 -6.40 19.45
C ILE A 265 3.04 -7.90 19.67
N PRO A 266 2.11 -8.80 19.32
CA PRO A 266 2.35 -10.23 19.37
C PRO A 266 3.46 -10.69 18.42
N VAL A 267 4.12 -11.80 18.79
CA VAL A 267 5.10 -12.49 17.92
C VAL A 267 4.45 -13.01 16.64
N LEU A 268 5.28 -13.25 15.61
CA LEU A 268 4.85 -13.63 14.26
C LEU A 268 3.85 -14.79 14.24
N GLU A 269 4.12 -15.87 14.97
CA GLU A 269 3.27 -17.07 15.02
C GLU A 269 1.85 -16.76 15.48
N ARG A 270 1.71 -15.92 16.52
CA ARG A 270 0.40 -15.53 17.06
C ARG A 270 -0.37 -14.66 16.07
N LEU A 271 0.30 -13.73 15.41
CA LEU A 271 -0.34 -12.89 14.38
C LEU A 271 -0.81 -13.70 13.17
N MET A 272 -0.01 -14.68 12.75
CA MET A 272 -0.38 -15.62 11.69
C MET A 272 -1.59 -16.48 12.11
N ALA A 273 -1.62 -16.94 13.36
CA ALA A 273 -2.74 -17.70 13.92
C ALA A 273 -4.03 -16.87 14.01
N ASP A 274 -3.95 -15.59 14.41
CA ASP A 274 -5.11 -14.69 14.47
C ASP A 274 -5.76 -14.50 13.08
N ILE A 275 -4.94 -14.34 12.03
CA ILE A 275 -5.43 -14.28 10.64
C ILE A 275 -5.99 -15.63 10.20
N GLY A 276 -5.34 -16.75 10.55
CA GLY A 276 -5.84 -18.09 10.26
C GLY A 276 -7.21 -18.35 10.89
N GLY A 277 -7.37 -18.00 12.16
CA GLY A 277 -8.64 -18.11 12.88
C GLY A 277 -9.75 -17.27 12.26
N LEU A 278 -9.45 -16.06 11.78
CA LEU A 278 -10.40 -15.24 11.01
C LEU A 278 -10.81 -15.93 9.69
N ALA A 279 -9.84 -16.48 8.97
CA ALA A 279 -10.06 -17.16 7.69
C ALA A 279 -10.88 -18.45 7.84
N GLU A 280 -10.68 -19.20 8.92
CA GLU A 280 -11.37 -20.46 9.21
C GLU A 280 -12.76 -20.25 9.81
N SER A 281 -12.93 -19.28 10.71
CA SER A 281 -14.21 -19.00 11.36
C SER A 281 -15.23 -18.35 10.43
N GLY A 282 -14.79 -17.69 9.35
CA GLY A 282 -15.68 -16.91 8.49
C GLY A 282 -16.26 -15.67 9.18
N ALA A 283 -15.61 -15.21 10.26
CA ALA A 283 -16.03 -14.05 11.02
C ALA A 283 -16.15 -12.80 10.13
N ARG A 284 -17.14 -11.96 10.45
CA ARG A 284 -17.41 -10.74 9.69
C ARG A 284 -16.40 -9.66 10.04
N TYR A 285 -16.18 -8.73 9.10
CA TYR A 285 -15.29 -7.58 9.30
C TYR A 285 -15.57 -6.80 10.59
N THR A 286 -16.83 -6.66 10.98
CA THR A 286 -17.26 -5.93 12.18
C THR A 286 -16.75 -6.57 13.48
N GLU A 287 -16.44 -7.86 13.46
CA GLU A 287 -16.00 -8.62 14.64
C GLU A 287 -14.50 -8.42 14.89
N MET A 288 -13.70 -8.38 13.83
CA MET A 288 -12.23 -8.27 13.90
C MET A 288 -11.64 -7.27 12.90
N PRO A 289 -12.02 -5.98 12.92
CA PRO A 289 -11.55 -5.01 11.93
C PRO A 289 -10.05 -4.69 12.08
N HIS A 290 -9.48 -4.88 13.27
CA HIS A 290 -8.04 -4.70 13.53
C HIS A 290 -7.17 -5.76 12.85
N VAL A 291 -7.64 -7.00 12.73
CA VAL A 291 -6.91 -8.05 12.01
C VAL A 291 -6.79 -7.70 10.53
N ILE A 292 -7.88 -7.23 9.93
CA ILE A 292 -7.95 -6.89 8.50
C ILE A 292 -7.23 -5.58 8.18
N GLU A 293 -7.38 -4.55 9.01
CA GLU A 293 -6.85 -3.21 8.69
C GLU A 293 -5.48 -2.94 9.30
N ILE A 294 -5.02 -3.68 10.31
CA ILE A 294 -3.71 -3.47 10.96
C ILE A 294 -2.79 -4.66 10.75
N THR A 295 -3.19 -5.85 11.24
CA THR A 295 -2.30 -7.03 11.26
C THR A 295 -1.97 -7.52 9.86
N LEU A 296 -2.97 -7.67 8.99
CA LEU A 296 -2.81 -8.23 7.66
C LEU A 296 -1.92 -7.32 6.76
N PRO A 297 -2.15 -5.99 6.64
CA PRO A 297 -1.25 -5.11 5.90
C PRO A 297 0.19 -5.13 6.40
N MET A 298 0.36 -5.17 7.73
CA MET A 298 1.68 -5.26 8.36
C MET A 298 2.40 -6.54 7.94
N LEU A 299 1.77 -7.71 8.08
CA LEU A 299 2.39 -8.98 7.71
C LEU A 299 2.66 -9.10 6.20
N CYS A 300 1.74 -8.62 5.36
CA CYS A 300 1.95 -8.58 3.90
C CYS A 300 3.18 -7.76 3.48
N SER A 301 3.57 -6.78 4.30
CA SER A 301 4.74 -5.92 4.05
C SER A 301 6.00 -6.41 4.77
N TYR A 302 5.84 -7.05 5.93
CA TYR A 302 6.92 -7.62 6.73
C TYR A 302 7.50 -8.89 6.09
N LEU A 303 6.65 -9.87 5.76
CA LEU A 303 7.10 -11.21 5.35
C LEU A 303 8.00 -11.20 4.09
N PRO A 304 7.67 -10.49 2.99
CA PRO A 304 8.55 -10.48 1.81
C PRO A 304 9.97 -9.99 2.10
N ARG A 305 10.11 -8.97 2.96
CA ARG A 305 11.40 -8.38 3.32
C ARG A 305 12.27 -9.37 4.09
N TRP A 306 11.67 -10.09 5.04
CA TRP A 306 12.41 -11.02 5.90
C TRP A 306 12.63 -12.37 5.23
N TRP A 307 11.74 -12.78 4.33
CA TRP A 307 11.99 -13.93 3.46
C TRP A 307 13.26 -13.77 2.62
N GLU A 308 13.54 -12.58 2.07
CA GLU A 308 14.79 -12.30 1.33
C GLU A 308 16.06 -12.44 2.21
N ARG A 309 15.91 -12.46 3.54
CA ARG A 309 16.99 -12.64 4.54
C ARG A 309 16.85 -13.92 5.36
N GLY A 310 15.89 -14.77 4.99
CA GLY A 310 15.54 -16.00 5.67
C GLY A 310 16.45 -17.17 5.29
N PRO A 311 16.20 -18.36 5.88
CA PRO A 311 17.01 -19.55 5.63
C PRO A 311 16.94 -20.06 4.18
N GLU A 312 15.89 -19.70 3.44
CA GLU A 312 15.69 -20.07 2.03
C GLU A 312 16.36 -19.09 1.04
N ALA A 313 16.81 -17.93 1.52
CA ALA A 313 17.50 -16.98 0.65
C ALA A 313 18.81 -17.61 0.15
N PRO A 314 19.20 -17.41 -1.12
CA PRO A 314 20.48 -17.91 -1.61
C PRO A 314 21.57 -17.39 -0.68
N PRO A 315 22.43 -18.25 -0.12
CA PRO A 315 23.46 -17.76 0.77
C PRO A 315 24.26 -16.72 -0.01
N PRO A 316 24.49 -15.51 0.54
CA PRO A 316 25.63 -14.74 0.09
C PRO A 316 26.83 -15.69 0.17
N ALA A 317 27.82 -15.57 -0.71
CA ALA A 317 29.05 -16.35 -0.60
C ALA A 317 29.72 -16.04 0.75
N LEU A 318 29.26 -16.70 1.80
CA LEU A 318 29.56 -16.43 3.18
C LEU A 318 30.71 -17.37 3.53
N PRO A 319 31.82 -16.86 4.06
CA PRO A 319 32.88 -17.71 4.57
C PRO A 319 32.33 -18.62 5.68
N ALA A 320 32.94 -19.81 5.83
CA ALA A 320 32.59 -20.74 6.89
C ALA A 320 32.64 -20.04 8.26
N GLY A 321 31.51 -20.03 8.99
CA GLY A 321 31.38 -19.35 10.30
C GLY A 321 30.44 -18.14 10.33
N ALA A 322 29.63 -17.90 9.28
CA ALA A 322 28.62 -16.85 9.32
C ALA A 322 27.59 -17.08 10.44
N PRO A 323 27.14 -16.01 11.13
CA PRO A 323 26.13 -16.12 12.18
C PRO A 323 24.83 -16.71 11.62
N PRO A 324 24.05 -17.42 12.46
CA PRO A 324 22.76 -17.98 12.04
C PRO A 324 21.82 -16.86 11.53
N PRO A 325 20.83 -17.21 10.69
CA PRO A 325 19.95 -16.23 10.07
C PRO A 325 19.19 -15.44 11.13
N CYS A 326 19.07 -14.12 10.92
CA CYS A 326 18.39 -13.20 11.84
C CYS A 326 16.85 -13.25 11.77
N THR A 327 16.29 -14.25 11.09
CA THR A 327 14.86 -14.49 10.89
C THR A 327 14.63 -15.95 10.47
N ALA A 328 13.51 -16.53 10.88
CA ALA A 328 13.03 -17.85 10.47
C ALA A 328 11.91 -17.79 9.42
N VAL A 329 11.68 -16.61 8.80
CA VAL A 329 10.65 -16.45 7.76
C VAL A 329 10.97 -17.28 6.52
N THR A 330 10.01 -18.09 6.10
CA THR A 330 10.10 -19.03 4.96
C THR A 330 8.98 -18.80 3.95
N SER A 331 9.06 -19.46 2.80
CA SER A 331 8.00 -19.45 1.79
C SER A 331 6.67 -19.99 2.34
N ASP A 332 6.70 -20.87 3.34
CA ASP A 332 5.48 -21.40 3.99
C ASP A 332 4.67 -20.27 4.65
N HIS A 333 5.34 -19.32 5.30
CA HIS A 333 4.67 -18.17 5.92
C HIS A 333 3.97 -17.31 4.87
N LEU A 334 4.63 -17.00 3.75
CA LEU A 334 4.05 -16.20 2.67
C LEU A 334 2.83 -16.89 2.05
N ASN A 335 2.94 -18.20 1.80
CA ASN A 335 1.88 -18.98 1.16
C ASN A 335 0.70 -19.24 2.09
N SER A 336 0.96 -19.46 3.38
CA SER A 336 -0.08 -19.55 4.41
C SER A 336 -0.86 -18.23 4.53
N LEU A 337 -0.16 -17.09 4.59
CA LEU A 337 -0.79 -15.78 4.63
C LEU A 337 -1.64 -15.53 3.37
N LEU A 338 -1.11 -15.81 2.18
CA LEU A 338 -1.86 -15.63 0.93
C LEU A 338 -3.09 -16.55 0.86
N GLY A 339 -2.96 -17.81 1.27
CA GLY A 339 -4.08 -18.75 1.35
C GLY A 339 -5.18 -18.25 2.28
N ASN A 340 -4.81 -17.75 3.47
CA ASN A 340 -5.75 -17.16 4.41
C ASN A 340 -6.44 -15.92 3.83
N ILE A 341 -5.72 -15.04 3.13
CA ILE A 341 -6.31 -13.87 2.45
C ILE A 341 -7.31 -14.28 1.38
N LEU A 342 -6.96 -15.26 0.54
CA LEU A 342 -7.87 -15.79 -0.48
C LEU A 342 -9.12 -16.40 0.15
N ARG A 343 -8.97 -17.12 1.26
CA ARG A 343 -10.10 -17.68 2.03
C ARG A 343 -10.99 -16.59 2.63
N ILE A 344 -10.40 -15.53 3.20
CA ILE A 344 -11.15 -14.37 3.69
C ILE A 344 -11.95 -13.72 2.56
N ILE A 345 -11.34 -13.56 1.37
CA ILE A 345 -12.04 -13.05 0.18
C ILE A 345 -13.22 -13.96 -0.18
N VAL A 346 -13.00 -15.28 -0.25
CA VAL A 346 -14.05 -16.28 -0.55
C VAL A 346 -15.22 -16.20 0.43
N ASN A 347 -14.94 -16.06 1.72
CA ASN A 347 -15.97 -16.03 2.76
C ASN A 347 -16.85 -14.78 2.71
N ASN A 348 -16.38 -13.70 2.07
CA ASN A 348 -17.09 -12.42 2.02
C ASN A 348 -17.65 -12.10 0.62
N LEU A 349 -17.57 -13.03 -0.34
CA LEU A 349 -18.17 -12.86 -1.67
C LEU A 349 -19.69 -12.66 -1.54
N GLY A 350 -20.20 -11.60 -2.17
CA GLY A 350 -21.63 -11.27 -2.16
C GLY A 350 -22.16 -10.58 -0.91
N ILE A 351 -21.33 -10.25 0.07
CA ILE A 351 -21.76 -9.48 1.24
C ILE A 351 -21.69 -7.99 0.92
N ASP A 352 -22.79 -7.24 0.97
CA ASP A 352 -22.84 -5.83 0.55
C ASP A 352 -21.89 -4.91 1.35
N GLU A 353 -21.79 -5.12 2.67
CA GLU A 353 -20.98 -4.28 3.55
C GLU A 353 -19.46 -4.49 3.38
N ALA A 354 -19.03 -5.47 2.59
CA ALA A 354 -17.62 -5.83 2.43
C ALA A 354 -16.81 -4.93 1.48
N SER A 355 -17.12 -3.62 1.44
CA SER A 355 -16.43 -2.61 0.60
C SER A 355 -14.91 -2.49 0.84
N TRP A 356 -14.42 -2.97 1.99
CA TRP A 356 -13.01 -3.01 2.38
C TRP A 356 -12.19 -4.05 1.58
N MET A 357 -12.81 -5.07 0.98
CA MET A 357 -12.13 -6.18 0.30
C MET A 357 -11.20 -5.72 -0.84
N LYS A 358 -11.54 -4.62 -1.52
CA LYS A 358 -10.69 -4.03 -2.57
C LYS A 358 -9.28 -3.68 -2.07
N ARG A 359 -9.10 -3.41 -0.76
CA ARG A 359 -7.80 -3.11 -0.16
C ARG A 359 -6.94 -4.37 0.00
N LEU A 360 -7.54 -5.54 0.23
CA LEU A 360 -6.81 -6.81 0.39
C LEU A 360 -5.92 -7.11 -0.82
N ALA A 361 -6.44 -6.86 -2.02
CA ALA A 361 -5.70 -7.00 -3.27
C ALA A 361 -4.40 -6.18 -3.26
N VAL A 362 -4.48 -4.93 -2.80
CA VAL A 362 -3.34 -4.00 -2.72
C VAL A 362 -2.32 -4.48 -1.68
N PHE A 363 -2.80 -4.92 -0.51
CA PHE A 363 -1.93 -5.41 0.55
C PHE A 363 -1.20 -6.69 0.14
N ALA A 364 -1.87 -7.63 -0.53
CA ALA A 364 -1.32 -8.92 -0.87
C ALA A 364 -0.42 -8.94 -2.12
N GLN A 365 -0.38 -7.85 -2.92
CA GLN A 365 0.50 -7.80 -4.10
C GLN A 365 1.96 -8.23 -3.85
N PRO A 366 2.63 -7.81 -2.76
CA PRO A 366 4.03 -8.14 -2.52
C PRO A 366 4.28 -9.63 -2.29
N ILE A 367 3.29 -10.38 -1.78
CA ILE A 367 3.43 -11.81 -1.46
C ILE A 367 3.05 -12.73 -2.63
N VAL A 368 2.21 -12.27 -3.57
CA VAL A 368 1.71 -13.12 -4.68
C VAL A 368 2.82 -13.51 -5.66
N SER A 369 3.89 -12.72 -5.79
CA SER A 369 5.06 -13.08 -6.61
C SER A 369 5.73 -14.39 -6.19
N ARG A 370 5.52 -14.84 -4.94
CA ARG A 370 6.09 -16.05 -4.35
C ARG A 370 5.04 -17.13 -4.06
N ALA A 371 3.86 -16.98 -4.64
CA ALA A 371 2.78 -17.95 -4.52
C ALA A 371 3.17 -19.28 -5.18
N ARG A 372 3.03 -20.37 -4.45
CA ARG A 372 3.33 -21.72 -4.94
C ARG A 372 2.23 -22.27 -5.86
N PRO A 373 2.54 -23.25 -6.72
CA PRO A 373 1.57 -23.85 -7.64
C PRO A 373 0.34 -24.48 -6.95
N GLU A 374 0.45 -24.95 -5.72
CA GLU A 374 -0.66 -25.64 -5.03
C GLU A 374 -1.85 -24.69 -4.73
N LEU A 375 -1.59 -23.38 -4.66
CA LEU A 375 -2.64 -22.36 -4.47
C LEU A 375 -3.61 -22.28 -5.65
N LEU A 376 -3.21 -22.71 -6.86
CA LEU A 376 -4.08 -22.77 -8.03
C LEU A 376 -5.31 -23.64 -7.75
N HIS A 377 -5.06 -24.88 -7.35
CA HIS A 377 -6.11 -25.87 -7.09
C HIS A 377 -6.85 -25.60 -5.77
N SER A 378 -6.11 -25.28 -4.71
CA SER A 378 -6.68 -25.16 -3.36
C SER A 378 -7.48 -23.87 -3.14
N HIS A 379 -7.12 -22.76 -3.82
CA HIS A 379 -7.70 -21.44 -3.54
C HIS A 379 -8.23 -20.75 -4.80
N PHE A 380 -7.41 -20.55 -5.84
CA PHE A 380 -7.82 -19.74 -7.01
C PHE A 380 -8.98 -20.36 -7.79
N ILE A 381 -8.91 -21.65 -8.12
CA ILE A 381 -9.98 -22.35 -8.86
C ILE A 381 -11.32 -22.33 -8.10
N PRO A 382 -11.39 -22.73 -6.81
CA PRO A 382 -12.62 -22.65 -6.05
C PRO A 382 -13.20 -21.23 -5.96
N THR A 383 -12.33 -20.22 -5.79
CA THR A 383 -12.76 -18.82 -5.70
C THR A 383 -13.37 -18.32 -7.02
N ILE A 384 -12.67 -18.55 -8.13
CA ILE A 384 -13.15 -18.17 -9.47
C ILE A 384 -14.42 -18.94 -9.83
N GLY A 385 -14.53 -20.22 -9.44
CA GLY A 385 -15.73 -21.01 -9.63
C GLY A 385 -16.96 -20.42 -8.95
N ARG A 386 -16.82 -19.87 -7.73
CA ARG A 386 -17.91 -19.15 -7.03
C ARG A 386 -18.27 -17.85 -7.72
N LEU A 387 -17.28 -17.03 -8.07
CA LEU A 387 -17.49 -15.77 -8.80
C LEU A 387 -18.18 -15.98 -10.13
N ARG A 388 -17.80 -17.02 -10.88
CA ARG A 388 -18.40 -17.41 -12.15
C ARG A 388 -19.88 -17.77 -11.99
N LYS A 389 -20.21 -18.60 -11.00
CA LYS A 389 -21.60 -18.96 -10.69
C LYS A 389 -22.43 -17.73 -10.35
N ARG A 390 -21.88 -16.81 -9.55
CA ARG A 390 -22.55 -15.57 -9.19
C ARG A 390 -22.74 -14.65 -10.39
N ALA A 391 -21.71 -14.46 -11.22
CA ALA A 391 -21.81 -13.68 -12.45
C ALA A 391 -22.90 -14.22 -13.38
N GLY A 392 -22.98 -15.54 -13.55
CA GLY A 392 -24.04 -16.18 -14.32
C GLY A 392 -25.43 -15.95 -13.74
N LYS A 393 -25.58 -15.97 -12.40
CA LYS A 393 -26.84 -15.68 -11.72
C LYS A 393 -27.30 -14.24 -11.96
N VAL A 394 -26.43 -13.25 -11.72
CA VAL A 394 -26.80 -11.83 -11.87
C VAL A 394 -27.16 -11.49 -13.32
N VAL A 395 -26.44 -12.05 -14.31
CA VAL A 395 -26.80 -11.88 -15.72
C VAL A 395 -28.11 -12.58 -16.08
N ALA A 396 -28.42 -13.74 -15.48
CA ALA A 396 -29.70 -14.38 -15.70
C ALA A 396 -30.87 -13.56 -15.12
N GLU A 397 -30.69 -12.95 -13.95
CA GLU A 397 -31.67 -12.03 -13.34
C GLU A 397 -31.87 -10.77 -14.21
N GLU A 398 -30.80 -10.21 -14.77
CA GLU A 398 -30.89 -9.11 -15.75
C GLU A 398 -31.74 -9.48 -16.98
N GLU A 399 -31.48 -10.65 -17.58
CA GLU A 399 -32.23 -11.12 -18.76
C GLU A 399 -33.69 -11.43 -18.42
N GLN A 400 -33.97 -11.91 -17.21
CA GLN A 400 -35.33 -12.17 -16.74
C GLN A 400 -36.12 -10.85 -16.59
N LEU A 401 -35.56 -9.84 -15.93
CA LEU A 401 -36.19 -8.52 -15.77
C LEU A 401 -36.50 -7.86 -17.12
N ARG A 402 -35.66 -8.09 -18.13
CA ARG A 402 -35.88 -7.58 -19.49
C ARG A 402 -37.17 -8.12 -20.13
N LEU A 403 -37.69 -9.25 -19.64
CA LEU A 403 -38.92 -9.90 -20.10
C LEU A 403 -40.15 -9.51 -19.27
N GLU A 404 -39.97 -8.81 -18.13
CA GLU A 404 -41.04 -8.45 -17.18
C GLU A 404 -41.69 -7.09 -17.49
N ALA A 405 -42.84 -6.79 -16.88
CA ALA A 405 -43.65 -5.60 -17.18
C ALA A 405 -43.09 -4.31 -16.53
N LYS A 406 -43.30 -3.16 -17.18
CA LYS A 406 -42.64 -1.86 -16.90
C LYS A 406 -42.65 -1.35 -15.45
N ALA A 407 -43.63 -1.70 -14.60
CA ALA A 407 -43.74 -1.15 -13.25
C ALA A 407 -42.93 -1.95 -12.20
N GLU A 408 -42.86 -3.28 -12.32
CA GLU A 408 -42.00 -4.15 -11.50
C GLU A 408 -40.54 -4.09 -11.97
N ALA A 409 -40.33 -3.70 -13.23
CA ALA A 409 -39.01 -3.55 -13.84
C ALA A 409 -38.13 -2.48 -13.17
N GLU A 410 -38.67 -1.35 -12.69
CA GLU A 410 -37.84 -0.27 -12.12
C GLU A 410 -37.17 -0.66 -10.78
N GLU A 411 -37.90 -1.34 -9.89
CA GLU A 411 -37.35 -1.82 -8.61
C GLU A 411 -36.36 -2.98 -8.85
N GLY A 412 -36.70 -3.90 -9.74
CA GLY A 412 -35.80 -4.98 -10.17
C GLY A 412 -34.51 -4.47 -10.81
N GLU A 413 -34.59 -3.44 -11.66
CA GLU A 413 -33.43 -2.83 -12.32
C GLU A 413 -32.43 -2.26 -11.29
N LEU A 414 -32.92 -1.67 -10.20
CA LEU A 414 -32.07 -1.15 -9.14
C LEU A 414 -31.36 -2.28 -8.38
N LEU A 415 -32.08 -3.35 -8.05
CA LEU A 415 -31.52 -4.52 -7.38
C LEU A 415 -30.43 -5.20 -8.22
N VAL A 416 -30.68 -5.42 -9.52
CA VAL A 416 -29.69 -6.01 -10.43
C VAL A 416 -28.45 -5.12 -10.57
N ARG A 417 -28.63 -3.80 -10.60
CA ARG A 417 -27.48 -2.87 -10.60
C ARG A 417 -26.64 -3.00 -9.33
N ASP A 418 -27.28 -3.10 -8.18
CA ASP A 418 -26.58 -3.24 -6.90
C ASP A 418 -25.83 -4.59 -6.83
N GLU A 419 -26.43 -5.69 -7.29
CA GLU A 419 -25.75 -6.98 -7.43
C GLU A 419 -24.54 -6.93 -8.37
N PHE A 420 -24.64 -6.23 -9.50
CA PHE A 420 -23.48 -5.99 -10.37
C PHE A 420 -22.38 -5.18 -9.67
N SER A 421 -22.74 -4.22 -8.83
CA SER A 421 -21.76 -3.40 -8.09
C SER A 421 -20.95 -4.26 -7.12
N VAL A 422 -21.63 -5.14 -6.39
CA VAL A 422 -21.01 -6.09 -5.46
C VAL A 422 -20.19 -7.13 -6.22
N LEU A 423 -20.67 -7.61 -7.38
CA LEU A 423 -19.92 -8.51 -8.25
C LEU A 423 -18.63 -7.86 -8.76
N CYS A 424 -18.68 -6.61 -9.22
CA CYS A 424 -17.51 -5.85 -9.66
C CYS A 424 -16.49 -5.70 -8.53
N ARG A 425 -16.93 -5.37 -7.31
CA ARG A 425 -16.06 -5.32 -6.13
C ARG A 425 -15.35 -6.64 -5.89
N ASP A 426 -16.10 -7.73 -5.90
CA ASP A 426 -15.57 -9.07 -5.62
C ASP A 426 -14.53 -9.50 -6.68
N LEU A 427 -14.81 -9.22 -7.96
CA LEU A 427 -13.85 -9.43 -9.04
C LEU A 427 -12.60 -8.58 -8.84
N TYR A 428 -12.73 -7.31 -8.47
CA TYR A 428 -11.60 -6.40 -8.24
C TYR A 428 -10.82 -6.70 -6.94
N ALA A 429 -11.40 -7.45 -6.00
CA ALA A 429 -10.66 -7.97 -4.86
C ALA A 429 -9.75 -9.16 -5.23
N LEU A 430 -10.13 -9.95 -6.25
CA LEU A 430 -9.40 -11.16 -6.64
C LEU A 430 -8.51 -10.98 -7.88
N TYR A 431 -8.99 -10.30 -8.92
CA TYR A 431 -8.34 -10.24 -10.23
C TYR A 431 -6.93 -9.65 -10.18
N PRO A 432 -6.62 -8.62 -9.37
CA PRO A 432 -5.24 -8.20 -9.17
C PRO A 432 -4.29 -9.33 -8.72
N LEU A 433 -4.75 -10.20 -7.81
CA LEU A 433 -3.98 -11.34 -7.31
C LEU A 433 -3.88 -12.42 -8.38
N LEU A 434 -4.98 -12.72 -9.07
CA LEU A 434 -5.01 -13.71 -10.13
C LEU A 434 -4.11 -13.33 -11.32
N ILE A 435 -4.18 -12.08 -11.78
CA ILE A 435 -3.33 -11.55 -12.85
C ILE A 435 -1.86 -11.79 -12.53
N ARG A 436 -1.46 -11.42 -11.31
CA ARG A 436 -0.09 -11.61 -10.85
C ARG A 436 0.30 -13.08 -10.78
N TYR A 437 -0.57 -13.92 -10.23
CA TYR A 437 -0.34 -15.36 -10.14
C TYR A 437 -0.16 -16.00 -11.52
N VAL A 438 -1.02 -15.64 -12.49
CA VAL A 438 -0.94 -16.10 -13.87
C VAL A 438 0.37 -15.66 -14.50
N ASP A 439 0.78 -14.40 -14.35
CA ASP A 439 2.04 -13.90 -14.93
C ASP A 439 3.25 -14.70 -14.45
N ASN A 440 3.30 -15.08 -13.17
CA ASN A 440 4.42 -15.85 -12.60
C ASN A 440 4.49 -17.28 -13.13
N ASN A 441 3.35 -17.91 -13.40
CA ASN A 441 3.27 -19.32 -13.78
C ASN A 441 3.12 -19.54 -15.29
N ARG A 442 2.79 -18.49 -16.05
CA ARG A 442 2.47 -18.57 -17.49
C ARG A 442 3.58 -19.21 -18.32
N ALA A 443 4.85 -18.87 -18.05
CA ALA A 443 5.96 -19.45 -18.79
C ALA A 443 6.01 -20.97 -18.63
N HIS A 444 5.81 -21.47 -17.41
CA HIS A 444 5.77 -22.89 -17.10
C HIS A 444 4.56 -23.58 -17.71
N TRP A 445 3.36 -22.99 -17.64
CA TRP A 445 2.15 -23.57 -18.25
C TRP A 445 2.18 -23.63 -19.79
N LEU A 446 3.01 -22.79 -20.41
CA LEU A 446 3.23 -22.83 -21.85
C LEU A 446 4.23 -23.92 -22.27
N THR A 447 5.18 -24.28 -21.40
CA THR A 447 6.11 -25.38 -21.65
C THR A 447 5.52 -26.72 -21.26
N GLU A 448 4.77 -26.77 -20.17
CA GLU A 448 4.14 -27.97 -19.62
C GLU A 448 2.64 -27.72 -19.42
N PRO A 449 1.78 -28.30 -20.28
CA PRO A 449 0.33 -28.12 -20.18
C PRO A 449 -0.19 -28.52 -18.80
N ASN A 450 -1.00 -27.65 -18.21
CA ASN A 450 -1.56 -27.83 -16.87
C ASN A 450 -3.10 -27.83 -16.94
N PRO A 451 -3.78 -28.96 -16.68
CA PRO A 451 -5.24 -29.05 -16.76
C PRO A 451 -5.98 -28.07 -15.83
N SER A 452 -5.41 -27.77 -14.66
CA SER A 452 -5.98 -26.80 -13.72
C SER A 452 -5.89 -25.38 -14.27
N ALA A 453 -4.82 -25.03 -15.00
CA ALA A 453 -4.69 -23.73 -15.65
C ALA A 453 -5.67 -23.57 -16.83
N GLU A 454 -5.93 -24.65 -17.57
CA GLU A 454 -6.94 -24.70 -18.64
C GLU A 454 -8.36 -24.55 -18.07
N GLU A 455 -8.65 -25.23 -16.96
CA GLU A 455 -9.91 -25.07 -16.23
C GLU A 455 -10.12 -23.64 -15.75
N LEU A 456 -9.08 -23.04 -15.16
CA LEU A 456 -9.10 -21.65 -14.75
C LEU A 456 -9.39 -20.71 -15.95
N PHE A 457 -8.74 -20.94 -17.11
CA PHE A 457 -9.00 -20.16 -18.32
C PHE A 457 -10.46 -20.25 -18.75
N ARG A 458 -11.06 -21.45 -18.75
CA ARG A 458 -12.47 -21.64 -19.12
C ARG A 458 -13.40 -20.83 -18.23
N MET A 459 -13.18 -20.88 -16.91
CA MET A 459 -14.01 -20.12 -15.97
C MET A 459 -13.86 -18.61 -16.12
N VAL A 460 -12.64 -18.11 -16.32
CA VAL A 460 -12.37 -16.69 -16.62
C VAL A 460 -13.02 -16.29 -17.96
N GLY A 461 -12.97 -17.16 -18.96
CA GLY A 461 -13.64 -16.99 -20.25
C GLY A 461 -15.15 -16.85 -20.13
N GLU A 462 -15.79 -17.69 -19.31
CA GLU A 462 -17.23 -17.59 -19.03
C GLU A 462 -17.60 -16.25 -18.38
N ILE A 463 -16.85 -15.78 -17.38
CA ILE A 463 -17.06 -14.45 -16.77
C ILE A 463 -16.92 -13.33 -17.80
N PHE A 464 -15.91 -13.41 -18.68
CA PHE A 464 -15.75 -12.46 -19.76
C PHE A 464 -16.94 -12.49 -20.74
N ILE A 465 -17.49 -13.66 -21.05
CA ILE A 465 -18.67 -13.78 -21.93
C ILE A 465 -19.87 -13.08 -21.28
N TYR A 466 -20.13 -13.31 -20.00
CA TYR A 466 -21.18 -12.61 -19.24
C TYR A 466 -21.00 -11.09 -19.31
N TRP A 467 -19.78 -10.62 -19.02
CA TRP A 467 -19.44 -9.19 -19.09
C TRP A 467 -19.59 -8.61 -20.50
N SER A 468 -19.17 -9.33 -21.54
CA SER A 468 -19.21 -8.81 -22.91
C SER A 468 -20.63 -8.68 -23.43
N LYS A 469 -21.55 -9.57 -23.02
CA LYS A 469 -22.96 -9.56 -23.38
C LYS A 469 -23.78 -8.52 -22.59
N SER A 470 -23.57 -8.43 -21.27
CA SER A 470 -24.33 -7.51 -20.41
C SER A 470 -23.84 -6.06 -20.53
N HIS A 471 -24.74 -5.15 -20.92
CA HIS A 471 -24.42 -3.71 -20.92
C HIS A 471 -24.31 -3.15 -19.50
N ASN A 472 -25.15 -3.61 -18.57
CA ASN A 472 -25.13 -3.16 -17.19
C ASN A 472 -23.85 -3.57 -16.48
N PHE A 473 -23.36 -4.79 -16.73
CA PHE A 473 -22.10 -5.26 -16.15
C PHE A 473 -20.90 -4.40 -16.59
N LYS A 474 -20.79 -4.10 -17.89
CA LYS A 474 -19.76 -3.19 -18.43
C LYS A 474 -19.81 -1.80 -17.81
N ARG A 475 -21.02 -1.25 -17.67
CA ARG A 475 -21.24 0.07 -17.08
C ARG A 475 -20.85 0.08 -15.61
N GLU A 476 -21.23 -0.95 -14.86
CA GLU A 476 -20.97 -1.00 -13.43
C GLU A 476 -19.50 -1.27 -13.11
N GLU A 477 -18.77 -2.01 -13.95
CA GLU A 477 -17.31 -2.10 -13.84
C GLU A 477 -16.67 -0.70 -13.98
N GLN A 478 -17.09 0.06 -15.00
CA GLN A 478 -16.58 1.41 -15.21
C GLN A 478 -16.90 2.32 -14.01
N ASN A 479 -18.14 2.28 -13.51
CA ASN A 479 -18.54 3.02 -12.31
C ASN A 479 -17.65 2.66 -11.12
N PHE A 480 -17.45 1.37 -10.88
CA PHE A 480 -16.64 0.87 -9.79
C PHE A 480 -15.19 1.39 -9.86
N VAL A 481 -14.55 1.30 -11.03
CA VAL A 481 -13.17 1.81 -11.24
C VAL A 481 -13.09 3.31 -10.97
N VAL A 482 -14.06 4.07 -11.49
CA VAL A 482 -14.07 5.53 -11.40
C VAL A 482 -14.34 6.02 -9.98
N GLN A 483 -15.36 5.47 -9.31
CA GLN A 483 -15.76 5.84 -7.95
C GLN A 483 -14.67 5.50 -6.92
N ASN A 484 -13.95 4.40 -7.13
CA ASN A 484 -12.91 3.93 -6.23
C ASN A 484 -11.50 4.42 -6.61
N GLU A 485 -11.41 5.29 -7.62
CA GLU A 485 -10.15 5.86 -8.11
C GLU A 485 -9.07 4.82 -8.48
N ILE A 486 -9.50 3.68 -9.02
CA ILE A 486 -8.63 2.55 -9.28
C ILE A 486 -7.77 2.83 -10.52
N ASN A 487 -6.45 2.70 -10.38
CA ASN A 487 -5.53 2.76 -11.49
C ASN A 487 -5.27 1.35 -12.04
N ASN A 488 -6.10 0.88 -12.97
CA ASN A 488 -5.98 -0.48 -13.51
C ASN A 488 -4.58 -0.79 -14.06
N MET A 489 -3.89 0.21 -14.62
CA MET A 489 -2.54 0.04 -15.16
C MET A 489 -1.51 -0.36 -14.10
N SER A 490 -1.68 0.06 -12.84
CA SER A 490 -0.74 -0.34 -11.79
C SER A 490 -0.76 -1.86 -11.56
N PHE A 491 -1.89 -2.52 -11.77
CA PHE A 491 -2.01 -3.98 -11.66
C PHE A 491 -1.45 -4.72 -12.87
N LEU A 492 -1.34 -4.05 -14.02
CA LEU A 492 -0.89 -4.67 -15.28
C LEU A 492 0.61 -4.52 -15.53
N THR A 493 1.23 -3.47 -14.98
CA THR A 493 2.63 -3.11 -15.24
C THR A 493 3.57 -3.33 -14.07
N ALA A 494 3.05 -3.67 -12.89
CA ALA A 494 3.85 -3.85 -11.68
C ALA A 494 4.66 -5.16 -11.69
N ASP A 495 5.57 -5.35 -12.66
CA ASP A 495 6.84 -6.09 -12.48
C ASP A 495 7.82 -5.87 -13.62
N ASN A 496 8.71 -4.91 -13.43
CA ASN A 496 10.06 -4.97 -14.00
C ASN A 496 11.11 -4.74 -12.91
N LYS A 497 10.88 -5.24 -11.68
CA LYS A 497 11.97 -5.36 -10.69
C LYS A 497 12.82 -6.61 -10.98
N SER A 498 13.54 -6.54 -12.10
CA SER A 498 14.78 -7.30 -12.38
C SER A 498 15.48 -6.85 -13.68
N LYS A 499 14.91 -5.94 -14.46
CA LYS A 499 15.61 -5.22 -15.55
C LYS A 499 15.48 -3.71 -15.36
N MET A 500 16.25 -3.20 -14.40
CA MET A 500 16.61 -1.79 -14.35
C MET A 500 17.53 -1.46 -15.54
N ALA A 501 16.93 -1.12 -16.67
CA ALA A 501 17.46 -0.24 -17.72
C ALA A 501 16.44 -0.23 -18.87
N LYS A 502 15.97 0.96 -19.27
CA LYS A 502 15.07 1.23 -20.42
C LYS A 502 13.56 0.98 -20.21
N SER A 503 12.93 1.76 -19.36
CA SER A 503 11.72 2.49 -19.77
C SER A 503 11.53 3.68 -18.84
N GLY A 504 11.89 4.87 -19.35
CA GLY A 504 11.84 6.12 -18.60
C GLY A 504 10.43 6.41 -18.08
N GLY A 505 10.34 6.73 -16.79
CA GLY A 505 9.18 7.36 -16.21
C GLY A 505 9.13 8.82 -16.66
N SER A 506 8.37 9.09 -17.72
CA SER A 506 8.12 10.46 -18.18
C SER A 506 6.63 10.79 -18.41
N ASP A 507 5.68 9.94 -18.01
CA ASP A 507 4.26 10.17 -18.37
C ASP A 507 3.20 10.00 -17.27
N GLN A 508 3.56 9.95 -15.98
CA GLN A 508 2.54 9.85 -14.90
C GLN A 508 2.31 11.12 -14.06
N GLU A 509 3.12 12.18 -14.20
CA GLU A 509 2.95 13.40 -13.40
C GLU A 509 2.71 14.68 -14.22
N ARG A 510 2.26 14.57 -15.47
CA ARG A 510 1.54 15.69 -16.10
C ARG A 510 0.11 15.71 -15.58
N THR A 511 -0.10 16.42 -14.47
CA THR A 511 -1.38 16.95 -14.03
C THR A 511 -2.00 17.87 -15.09
N LYS A 512 -2.51 17.28 -16.18
CA LYS A 512 -3.82 17.70 -16.67
C LYS A 512 -4.80 16.95 -15.78
N LYS A 513 -5.82 17.64 -15.25
CA LYS A 513 -7.00 17.00 -14.67
C LYS A 513 -7.48 15.94 -15.67
N LYS A 514 -7.04 14.68 -15.53
CA LYS A 514 -7.54 13.57 -16.33
C LYS A 514 -9.02 13.53 -15.99
N ARG A 515 -9.85 13.86 -16.98
CA ARG A 515 -11.30 13.80 -16.83
C ARG A 515 -11.62 12.39 -16.30
N LEU A 516 -12.61 12.26 -15.43
CA LEU A 516 -13.04 10.98 -14.83
C LEU A 516 -13.07 9.80 -15.84
N GLY A 517 -13.33 10.09 -17.12
CA GLY A 517 -13.35 9.12 -18.23
C GLY A 517 -12.00 8.55 -18.72
N ASP A 518 -10.83 9.05 -18.29
CA ASP A 518 -9.51 8.56 -18.74
C ASP A 518 -8.94 7.43 -17.86
N ARG A 519 -9.59 7.10 -16.73
CA ARG A 519 -9.12 6.03 -15.80
C ARG A 519 -9.54 4.63 -16.24
N TYR A 520 -10.56 4.54 -17.09
CA TYR A 520 -11.11 3.28 -17.57
C TYR A 520 -11.16 3.27 -19.09
N SER A 521 -10.64 2.20 -19.68
CA SER A 521 -10.97 1.81 -21.05
C SER A 521 -11.25 0.32 -21.06
N VAL A 522 -11.99 -0.14 -22.07
CA VAL A 522 -12.18 -1.57 -22.30
C VAL A 522 -10.84 -2.32 -22.39
N GLN A 523 -9.79 -1.66 -22.86
CA GLN A 523 -8.45 -2.26 -22.94
C GLN A 523 -7.76 -2.40 -21.59
N THR A 524 -8.09 -1.54 -20.61
CA THR A 524 -7.52 -1.56 -19.25
C THR A 524 -8.43 -2.24 -18.23
N SER A 525 -9.63 -2.71 -18.60
CA SER A 525 -10.49 -3.54 -17.74
C SER A 525 -9.70 -4.74 -17.20
N LEU A 526 -9.79 -4.99 -15.89
CA LEU A 526 -9.14 -6.16 -15.28
C LEU A 526 -9.77 -7.47 -15.77
N ILE A 527 -11.05 -7.45 -16.15
CA ILE A 527 -11.74 -8.60 -16.73
C ILE A 527 -11.13 -8.96 -18.09
N VAL A 528 -10.99 -7.96 -18.95
CA VAL A 528 -10.36 -8.13 -20.27
C VAL A 528 -8.88 -8.50 -20.13
N ALA A 529 -8.15 -7.86 -19.22
CA ALA A 529 -6.72 -8.10 -19.03
C ALA A 529 -6.43 -9.50 -18.50
N THR A 530 -7.22 -10.01 -17.55
CA THR A 530 -7.08 -11.37 -17.03
C THR A 530 -7.27 -12.40 -18.15
N LEU A 531 -8.32 -12.26 -18.97
CA LEU A 531 -8.54 -13.13 -20.12
C LEU A 531 -7.37 -13.06 -21.11
N LYS A 532 -6.91 -11.86 -21.48
CA LYS A 532 -5.80 -11.67 -22.42
C LYS A 532 -4.51 -12.33 -21.93
N LYS A 533 -4.20 -12.25 -20.65
CA LYS A 533 -3.01 -12.89 -20.04
C LYS A 533 -3.10 -14.41 -20.06
N MET A 534 -4.31 -14.96 -19.90
CA MET A 534 -4.56 -16.40 -19.93
C MET A 534 -4.79 -16.97 -21.34
N LEU A 535 -5.09 -16.13 -22.33
CA LEU A 535 -5.40 -16.55 -23.70
C LEU A 535 -4.37 -17.53 -24.32
N PRO A 536 -3.04 -17.37 -24.13
CA PRO A 536 -2.07 -18.35 -24.62
C PRO A 536 -2.25 -19.75 -24.04
N ILE A 537 -2.61 -19.86 -22.75
CA ILE A 537 -2.95 -21.14 -22.12
C ILE A 537 -4.22 -21.70 -22.79
N GLY A 538 -5.20 -20.85 -23.06
CA GLY A 538 -6.42 -21.25 -23.76
C GLY A 538 -6.20 -21.75 -25.19
N LEU A 539 -5.23 -21.18 -25.92
CA LEU A 539 -4.90 -21.59 -27.28
C LEU A 539 -4.30 -23.01 -27.33
N ASN A 540 -3.64 -23.47 -26.26
CA ASN A 540 -3.13 -24.85 -26.18
C ASN A 540 -4.26 -25.89 -26.24
N MET A 541 -5.50 -25.52 -25.93
CA MET A 541 -6.68 -26.40 -26.09
C MET A 541 -7.20 -26.48 -27.54
N CYS A 542 -6.78 -25.56 -28.40
CA CYS A 542 -7.21 -25.52 -29.80
C CYS A 542 -6.36 -26.47 -30.65
N ALA A 543 -6.96 -27.05 -31.70
CA ALA A 543 -6.20 -27.79 -32.70
C ALA A 543 -5.19 -26.86 -33.40
N PRO A 544 -4.04 -27.38 -33.90
CA PRO A 544 -3.03 -26.57 -34.58
C PRO A 544 -3.60 -25.71 -35.73
N THR A 545 -4.57 -26.25 -36.47
CA THR A 545 -5.28 -25.55 -37.55
C THR A 545 -6.06 -24.33 -37.06
N ASP A 546 -6.69 -24.42 -35.89
CA ASP A 546 -7.42 -23.31 -35.30
C ASP A 546 -6.46 -22.24 -34.76
N GLN A 547 -5.31 -22.65 -34.23
CA GLN A 547 -4.27 -21.72 -33.80
C GLN A 547 -3.70 -20.91 -34.97
N GLU A 548 -3.48 -21.54 -36.12
CA GLU A 548 -3.05 -20.86 -37.35
C GLU A 548 -4.09 -19.85 -37.84
N LEU A 549 -5.38 -20.22 -37.85
CA LEU A 549 -6.48 -19.32 -38.20
C LEU A 549 -6.57 -18.12 -37.25
N ILE A 550 -6.45 -18.35 -35.94
CA ILE A 550 -6.46 -17.28 -34.94
C ILE A 550 -5.25 -16.36 -35.11
N THR A 551 -4.08 -16.92 -35.43
CA THR A 551 -2.86 -16.14 -35.69
C THR A 551 -3.01 -15.28 -36.93
N LEU A 552 -3.56 -15.85 -38.02
CA LEU A 552 -3.86 -15.11 -39.24
C LEU A 552 -4.86 -13.97 -39.00
N ALA A 553 -5.91 -14.22 -38.22
CA ALA A 553 -6.87 -13.21 -37.81
C ALA A 553 -6.21 -12.09 -36.99
N LYS A 554 -5.38 -12.44 -35.99
CA LYS A 554 -4.63 -11.46 -35.19
C LYS A 554 -3.77 -10.54 -36.06
N THR A 555 -3.02 -11.09 -37.02
CA THR A 555 -2.20 -10.30 -37.94
C THR A 555 -3.06 -9.35 -38.77
N ARG A 556 -4.23 -9.80 -39.22
CA ARG A 556 -5.15 -8.99 -40.03
C ARG A 556 -5.84 -7.87 -39.26
N TYR A 557 -6.13 -8.06 -37.98
CA TYR A 557 -6.76 -7.05 -37.10
C TYR A 557 -5.75 -6.15 -36.36
N ALA A 558 -4.45 -6.48 -36.42
CA ALA A 558 -3.37 -5.64 -35.90
C ALA A 558 -2.86 -4.61 -36.92
N LEU A 559 -3.13 -4.84 -38.21
CA LEU A 559 -3.08 -3.85 -39.30
C LEU A 559 -4.31 -2.95 -39.25
#